data_AF-A6R996-F1
#
_entry.id   AF-A6R996-F1
#
_cell.length_a   1.000
_cell.length_b   1.000
_cell.length_c   1.000
_cell.angle_alpha   90.00
_cell.angle_beta   90.00
_cell.angle_gamma   90.00
#
_symmetry.space_group_name_H-M   'P 1'
#
loop_
_entity.id
_entity.type
_entity.pdbx_description
1 polymer ?
#
loop_
_entity_poly.entity_id
_entity_poly.type
_entity_poly.pdbx_seq_one_letter_code
_entity_poly.pdbx_strand_id
1 'polypeptide(L)'
;MQSPASRQVLMGAKWNYRVIDPLQGDSTHKSLAFKAEVLLENGVLDTPQWLAMPFIKAAAPNDQHAKENLKCEYENYFVSSIASDVCFRKMYDVIGDPVNISNGDGGSISYIAFEGLETTLADVQYKPCMRTYATIRGHNKDSVEKLHQPG
;
A
#
# COMPACT_ATOMS: atom_id res chain seq x y z
N MET A 1 -19.65 -17.08 16.55
CA MET A 1 -19.74 -15.68 16.99
C MET A 1 -18.86 -14.84 16.07
N GLN A 2 -19.43 -13.97 15.24
CA GLN A 2 -18.67 -13.06 14.38
C GLN A 2 -18.33 -11.78 15.17
N SER A 3 -17.06 -11.40 15.20
CA SER A 3 -16.60 -10.12 15.74
C SER A 3 -17.21 -8.96 14.94
N PRO A 4 -17.61 -7.83 15.56
CA PRO A 4 -18.01 -6.64 14.82
C PRO A 4 -16.76 -5.97 14.25
N ALA A 5 -16.17 -6.54 13.20
CA ALA A 5 -15.15 -5.86 12.43
C ALA A 5 -15.80 -4.62 11.80
N SER A 6 -15.30 -3.44 12.14
CA SER A 6 -15.86 -2.18 11.68
C SER A 6 -15.87 -2.13 10.16
N ARG A 7 -17.08 -2.06 9.57
CA ARG A 7 -17.37 -1.70 8.16
C ARG A 7 -16.98 -0.24 7.85
N GLN A 8 -15.80 0.20 8.27
CA GLN A 8 -15.36 1.56 8.02
C GLN A 8 -15.17 1.75 6.52
N VAL A 9 -15.87 2.74 5.98
CA VAL A 9 -15.70 3.17 4.59
C VAL A 9 -14.78 4.39 4.58
N LEU A 10 -13.71 4.29 3.82
CA LEU A 10 -12.75 5.36 3.57
C LEU A 10 -13.05 5.98 2.21
N MET A 11 -13.27 7.29 2.18
CA MET A 11 -13.55 8.02 0.95
C MET A 11 -12.22 8.49 0.35
N GLY A 12 -11.77 7.82 -0.71
CA GLY A 12 -10.61 8.24 -1.48
C GLY A 12 -10.96 9.24 -2.58
N ALA A 13 -9.94 9.77 -3.24
CA ALA A 13 -10.13 10.70 -4.35
C ALA A 13 -10.64 9.98 -5.62
N LYS A 14 -10.34 8.68 -5.78
CA LYS A 14 -10.79 7.87 -6.92
C LYS A 14 -11.93 6.93 -6.57
N TRP A 15 -11.84 6.26 -5.42
CA TRP A 15 -12.81 5.25 -5.02
C TRP A 15 -13.15 5.33 -3.54
N ASN A 16 -14.27 4.72 -3.18
CA ASN A 16 -14.62 4.43 -1.80
C ASN A 16 -14.08 3.05 -1.43
N TYR A 17 -13.51 2.89 -0.24
CA TYR A 17 -12.89 1.65 0.20
C TYR A 17 -13.54 1.14 1.47
N ARG A 18 -13.97 -0.12 1.48
CA ARG A 18 -14.42 -0.80 2.69
C ARG A 18 -13.25 -1.53 3.32
N VAL A 19 -12.87 -1.15 4.54
CA VAL A 19 -11.85 -1.88 5.31
C VAL A 19 -12.39 -3.26 5.67
N ILE A 20 -11.58 -4.29 5.40
CA ILE A 20 -11.90 -5.70 5.70
C ILE A 20 -11.14 -6.13 6.94
N ASP A 21 -9.81 -6.25 6.83
CA ASP A 21 -8.96 -6.82 7.86
C ASP A 21 -7.73 -5.95 8.12
N PRO A 22 -7.33 -5.74 9.39
CA PRO A 22 -6.02 -5.21 9.70
C PRO A 22 -4.94 -6.22 9.28
N LEU A 23 -3.87 -5.71 8.69
CA LEU A 23 -2.67 -6.47 8.39
C LEU A 23 -1.70 -6.32 9.54
N GLN A 24 -1.36 -7.46 10.16
CA GLN A 24 -0.38 -7.50 11.22
C GLN A 24 1.02 -7.44 10.59
N GLY A 25 1.75 -6.36 10.87
CA GLY A 25 3.18 -6.26 10.56
C GLY A 25 4.03 -7.03 11.56
N ASP A 26 5.35 -6.90 11.41
CA ASP A 26 6.36 -7.50 12.30
C ASP A 26 6.52 -6.79 13.66
N SER A 27 5.60 -5.88 14.00
CA SER A 27 5.61 -5.02 15.20
C SER A 27 6.77 -4.02 15.33
N THR A 28 7.66 -3.93 14.33
CA THR A 28 8.79 -2.99 14.36
C THR A 28 8.39 -1.60 13.83
N HIS A 29 7.41 -1.54 12.94
CA HIS A 29 6.91 -0.29 12.36
C HIS A 29 5.55 0.11 12.95
N LYS A 30 5.45 1.37 13.40
CA LYS A 30 4.21 1.98 13.92
C LYS A 30 3.31 2.53 12.79
N SER A 31 3.15 1.75 11.73
CA SER A 31 2.20 2.02 10.65
C SER A 31 0.99 1.09 10.78
N LEU A 32 -0.18 1.61 10.43
CA LEU A 32 -1.39 0.82 10.28
C LEU A 32 -1.49 0.36 8.83
N ALA A 33 -1.88 -0.89 8.65
CA ALA A 33 -2.06 -1.49 7.33
C ALA A 33 -3.33 -2.31 7.31
N PHE A 34 -4.06 -2.28 6.19
CA PHE A 34 -5.35 -2.95 6.06
C PHE A 34 -5.52 -3.55 4.67
N LYS A 35 -6.22 -4.68 4.60
CA LYS A 35 -6.90 -5.11 3.38
C LYS A 35 -8.22 -4.36 3.27
N ALA A 36 -8.53 -3.90 2.08
CA ALA A 36 -9.79 -3.26 1.79
C ALA A 36 -10.37 -3.76 0.48
N GLU A 37 -11.62 -3.41 0.22
CA GLU A 37 -12.35 -3.67 -1.02
C GLU A 37 -12.80 -2.35 -1.62
N VAL A 38 -12.67 -2.22 -2.93
CA VAL A 38 -13.18 -1.06 -3.67
C VAL A 38 -14.71 -1.17 -3.78
N LEU A 39 -15.40 -0.13 -3.32
CA LEU A 39 -16.83 0.04 -3.52
C LEU A 39 -17.07 0.79 -4.83
N LEU A 40 -17.52 0.06 -5.84
CA LEU A 40 -17.89 0.63 -7.13
C LEU A 40 -19.31 1.20 -7.06
N GLU A 41 -19.47 2.47 -7.42
CA GLU A 41 -20.78 3.06 -7.65
C GLU A 41 -21.27 2.62 -9.03
N ASN A 42 -22.35 1.85 -9.06
CA ASN A 42 -23.09 1.42 -10.25
C ASN A 42 -22.36 0.43 -11.20
N GLY A 43 -22.26 -0.84 -10.79
CA GLY A 43 -22.35 -1.99 -11.70
C GLY A 43 -21.27 -2.17 -12.77
N VAL A 44 -20.16 -1.42 -12.73
CA VAL A 44 -19.04 -1.64 -13.66
C VAL A 44 -18.31 -2.91 -13.26
N LEU A 45 -18.65 -4.02 -13.92
CA LEU A 45 -18.27 -5.38 -13.51
C LEU A 45 -16.88 -5.83 -13.96
N ASP A 46 -16.02 -4.91 -14.38
CA ASP A 46 -14.67 -5.21 -14.93
C ASP A 46 -13.57 -4.44 -14.19
N THR A 47 -13.60 -4.39 -12.87
CA THR A 47 -12.37 -4.03 -12.11
C THR A 47 -11.41 -5.21 -12.14
N PRO A 48 -10.17 -5.03 -12.64
CA PRO A 48 -9.12 -6.03 -12.49
C PRO A 48 -9.03 -6.57 -11.05
N GLN A 49 -8.74 -7.85 -10.89
CA GLN A 49 -8.70 -8.53 -9.57
C GLN A 49 -7.79 -7.82 -8.55
N TRP A 50 -6.74 -7.13 -9.01
CA TRP A 50 -5.85 -6.32 -8.18
C TRP A 50 -6.48 -5.02 -7.65
N LEU A 51 -7.57 -4.53 -8.27
CA LEU A 51 -8.44 -3.47 -7.71
C LEU A 51 -9.49 -4.02 -6.75
N ALA A 52 -9.78 -5.32 -6.78
CA ALA A 52 -10.79 -5.89 -5.89
C ALA A 52 -10.31 -5.90 -4.42
N MET A 53 -9.00 -5.97 -4.18
CA MET A 53 -8.41 -6.12 -2.84
C MET A 53 -7.22 -5.18 -2.57
N PRO A 54 -7.39 -3.85 -2.60
CA PRO A 54 -6.31 -2.90 -2.32
C PRO A 54 -5.71 -3.06 -0.92
N PHE A 55 -4.45 -2.68 -0.84
CA PHE A 55 -3.70 -2.52 0.40
C PHE A 55 -3.75 -1.05 0.84
N ILE A 56 -4.27 -0.78 2.03
CA ILE A 56 -4.34 0.57 2.59
C ILE A 56 -3.30 0.72 3.69
N LYS A 57 -2.46 1.76 3.59
CA LYS A 57 -1.47 2.11 4.61
C LYS A 57 -1.79 3.46 5.25
N ALA A 58 -1.57 3.56 6.55
CA ALA A 58 -1.73 4.79 7.32
C ALA A 58 -0.66 4.93 8.40
N ALA A 59 -0.43 6.17 8.82
CA ALA A 59 0.39 6.47 9.98
C ALA A 59 -0.44 6.32 11.26
N ALA A 60 0.19 5.92 12.37
CA ALA A 60 -0.49 5.98 13.65
C ALA A 60 -0.84 7.45 14.00
N PRO A 61 -2.07 7.75 14.49
CA PRO A 61 -2.57 9.13 14.66
C PRO A 61 -1.66 10.07 15.47
N ASN A 62 -0.92 9.52 16.44
CA ASN A 62 -0.05 10.26 17.36
C ASN A 62 1.45 9.97 17.14
N ASP A 63 1.82 9.43 15.99
CA ASP A 63 3.20 9.14 15.66
C ASP A 63 3.67 10.04 14.50
N GLN A 64 4.40 11.09 14.86
CA GLN A 64 4.92 12.07 13.91
C GLN A 64 5.91 11.44 12.91
N HIS A 65 6.75 10.51 13.39
CA HIS A 65 7.71 9.82 12.54
C HIS A 65 6.99 8.89 11.54
N ALA A 66 5.90 8.23 11.95
CA ALA A 66 5.09 7.45 11.04
C ALA A 66 4.43 8.31 9.94
N LYS A 67 3.98 9.53 10.28
CA LYS A 67 3.40 10.48 9.32
C LYS A 67 4.43 10.97 8.31
N GLU A 68 5.62 11.33 8.77
CA GLU A 68 6.74 11.74 7.91
C GLU A 68 7.14 10.61 6.96
N ASN A 69 7.24 9.37 7.45
CA ASN A 69 7.54 8.22 6.59
C ASN A 69 6.45 7.96 5.55
N LEU A 70 5.17 8.08 5.92
CA LEU A 70 4.07 7.92 4.98
C LEU A 70 4.09 9.01 3.91
N LYS A 71 4.45 10.24 4.28
CA LYS A 71 4.65 11.35 3.34
C LYS A 71 5.83 11.09 2.40
N CYS A 72 6.98 10.68 2.92
CA CYS A 72 8.14 10.32 2.08
C CYS A 72 7.81 9.20 1.10
N GLU A 73 7.07 8.18 1.55
CA GLU A 73 6.60 7.10 0.69
C GLU A 73 5.67 7.61 -0.41
N TYR A 74 4.68 8.43 -0.07
CA TYR A 74 3.81 9.11 -1.04
C TYR A 74 4.62 9.88 -2.10
N GLU A 75 5.58 10.70 -1.67
CA GLU A 75 6.43 11.51 -2.56
C GLU A 75 7.28 10.64 -3.50
N ASN A 76 7.81 9.51 -3.01
CA ASN A 76 8.59 8.58 -3.83
C ASN A 76 7.75 7.98 -4.98
N TYR A 77 6.45 7.76 -4.79
CA TYR A 77 5.59 7.24 -5.86
C TYR A 77 5.31 8.26 -6.98
N PHE A 78 5.70 9.52 -6.84
CA PHE A 78 5.70 10.49 -7.95
C PHE A 78 6.96 10.45 -8.81
N VAL A 79 8.02 9.78 -8.35
CA VAL A 79 9.21 9.57 -9.17
C VAL A 79 8.84 8.65 -10.34
N SER A 80 9.07 9.11 -11.57
CA SER A 80 8.62 8.44 -12.80
C SER A 80 9.15 7.00 -12.92
N SER A 81 10.40 6.76 -12.50
CA SER A 81 11.01 5.43 -12.48
C SER A 81 10.33 4.47 -11.49
N ILE A 82 9.74 4.98 -10.41
CA ILE A 82 8.98 4.17 -9.46
C ILE A 82 7.56 3.96 -9.98
N ALA A 83 6.89 5.03 -10.43
CA ALA A 83 5.50 4.97 -10.87
C ALA A 83 5.28 4.06 -12.09
N SER A 84 6.21 4.07 -13.04
CA SER A 84 6.08 3.32 -14.30
C SER A 84 6.51 1.86 -14.19
N ASP A 85 7.34 1.51 -13.22
CA ASP A 85 7.97 0.19 -13.19
C ASP A 85 7.06 -0.93 -12.65
N VAL A 86 7.33 -2.16 -13.09
CA VAL A 86 6.57 -3.37 -12.73
C VAL A 86 7.04 -4.02 -11.42
N CYS A 87 8.24 -3.68 -10.96
CA CYS A 87 8.81 -4.18 -9.70
C CYS A 87 8.28 -3.43 -8.48
N PHE A 88 7.72 -2.23 -8.67
CA PHE A 88 7.07 -1.47 -7.62
C PHE A 88 5.55 -1.63 -7.74
N ARG A 89 4.94 -1.85 -6.58
CA ARG A 89 3.50 -1.91 -6.40
C ARG A 89 2.88 -0.60 -6.87
N LYS A 90 1.73 -0.62 -7.54
CA LYS A 90 1.10 0.65 -7.96
C LYS A 90 0.46 1.39 -6.78
N MET A 91 0.64 2.70 -6.71
CA MET A 91 -0.13 3.60 -5.84
C MET A 91 -1.37 4.07 -6.61
N TYR A 92 -2.55 3.83 -6.05
CA TYR A 92 -3.81 4.12 -6.73
C TYR A 92 -4.45 5.41 -6.28
N ASP A 93 -4.45 5.66 -4.98
CA ASP A 93 -5.29 6.71 -4.41
C ASP A 93 -4.72 7.25 -3.11
N VAL A 94 -5.14 8.47 -2.77
CA VAL A 94 -4.88 9.12 -1.49
C VAL A 94 -6.22 9.36 -0.83
N ILE A 95 -6.31 9.02 0.45
CA ILE A 95 -7.54 9.09 1.23
C ILE A 95 -7.32 10.07 2.39
N GLY A 96 -8.20 11.07 2.47
CA GLY A 96 -8.09 12.21 3.38
C GLY A 96 -7.71 13.51 2.65
N ASP A 97 -7.71 14.64 3.37
CA ASP A 97 -7.46 15.96 2.79
C ASP A 97 -5.95 16.23 2.60
N PRO A 98 -5.45 16.35 1.36
CA PRO A 98 -4.04 16.66 1.09
C PRO A 98 -3.68 18.15 1.31
N VAL A 99 -4.64 19.05 1.54
CA VAL A 99 -4.37 20.50 1.66
C VAL A 99 -3.89 20.90 3.06
N ASN A 100 -4.08 20.05 4.07
CA ASN A 100 -3.56 20.32 5.43
C ASN A 100 -2.10 19.83 5.65
N ILE A 101 -1.38 19.43 4.59
CA ILE A 101 0.02 18.93 4.62
C ILE A 101 1.03 19.95 5.19
N SER A 102 0.63 21.21 5.32
CA SER A 102 1.48 22.29 5.80
C SER A 102 0.66 23.23 6.65
N ASN A 103 0.51 22.94 7.95
CA ASN A 103 0.35 23.91 9.04
C ASN A 103 0.14 23.15 10.37
N GLY A 104 1.21 22.64 10.98
CA GLY A 104 1.36 22.42 12.44
C GLY A 104 0.29 21.68 13.27
N ASP A 105 -0.84 21.27 12.71
CA ASP A 105 -2.02 20.79 13.42
C ASP A 105 -2.76 19.78 12.52
N GLY A 106 -2.58 18.49 12.79
CA GLY A 106 -3.52 17.42 12.39
C GLY A 106 -3.68 17.05 10.91
N GLY A 107 -3.13 17.80 9.97
CA GLY A 107 -3.30 17.62 8.52
C GLY A 107 -2.43 16.58 7.84
N SER A 108 -2.56 15.31 8.23
CA SER A 108 -1.80 14.22 7.64
C SER A 108 -2.52 13.63 6.42
N ILE A 109 -1.75 13.23 5.39
CA ILE A 109 -2.15 12.11 4.52
C ILE A 109 -2.63 11.02 5.47
N SER A 110 -3.92 10.73 5.41
CA SER A 110 -4.53 9.86 6.39
C SER A 110 -4.34 8.41 5.97
N TYR A 111 -4.50 8.14 4.67
CA TYR A 111 -4.22 6.84 4.10
C TYR A 111 -3.75 6.93 2.64
N ILE A 112 -2.98 5.92 2.22
CA ILE A 112 -2.61 5.70 0.82
C ILE A 112 -3.10 4.31 0.42
N ALA A 113 -3.76 4.22 -0.73
CA ALA A 113 -4.20 2.96 -1.31
C ALA A 113 -3.20 2.49 -2.38
N PHE A 114 -2.78 1.25 -2.25
CA PHE A 114 -1.87 0.57 -3.16
C PHE A 114 -2.48 -0.71 -3.72
N GLU A 115 -1.86 -1.23 -4.76
CA GLU A 115 -2.11 -2.57 -5.28
C GLU A 115 -2.01 -3.65 -4.19
N GLY A 116 -3.01 -4.53 -4.18
CA GLY A 116 -3.02 -5.70 -3.32
C GLY A 116 -2.18 -6.82 -3.93
N LEU A 117 -1.35 -7.47 -3.11
CA LEU A 117 -0.69 -8.73 -3.47
C LEU A 117 -1.27 -9.85 -2.61
N GLU A 118 -1.55 -10.99 -3.22
CA GLU A 118 -2.09 -12.16 -2.50
C GLU A 118 -1.04 -12.82 -1.60
N THR A 119 0.24 -12.72 -1.98
CA THR A 119 1.37 -13.37 -1.30
C THR A 119 2.55 -12.43 -1.20
N THR A 120 3.27 -12.49 -0.08
CA THR A 120 4.58 -11.87 0.11
C THR A 120 5.68 -12.93 0.00
N LEU A 121 6.93 -12.51 -0.16
CA LEU A 121 8.08 -13.43 -0.13
C LEU A 121 8.18 -14.21 1.19
N ALA A 122 7.71 -13.61 2.30
CA ALA A 122 7.68 -14.27 3.61
C ALA A 122 6.68 -15.44 3.67
N ASP A 123 5.63 -15.41 2.85
CA ASP A 123 4.63 -16.48 2.76
C ASP A 123 5.13 -17.68 1.92
N VAL A 124 6.19 -17.48 1.13
CA VAL A 124 6.74 -18.53 0.27
C VAL A 124 7.57 -19.49 1.12
N GLN A 125 7.09 -20.72 1.28
CA GLN A 125 7.87 -21.78 1.95
C GLN A 125 9.17 -22.04 1.17
N TYR A 126 10.31 -21.74 1.79
CA TYR A 126 11.61 -22.01 1.20
C TYR A 126 11.78 -23.51 0.95
N LYS A 127 11.91 -23.88 -0.32
CA LYS A 127 12.33 -25.22 -0.75
C LYS A 127 13.63 -25.08 -1.52
N PRO A 128 14.74 -25.70 -1.09
CA PRO A 128 16.01 -25.64 -1.79
C PRO A 128 15.89 -26.39 -3.12
N CYS A 129 15.59 -25.65 -4.18
CA CYS A 129 15.63 -26.13 -5.55
C CYS A 129 16.15 -25.00 -6.46
N MET A 130 16.74 -25.37 -7.59
CA MET A 130 17.34 -24.41 -8.54
C MET A 130 16.38 -23.27 -8.95
N ARG A 131 15.08 -23.55 -9.01
CA ARG A 131 14.05 -22.55 -9.35
C ARG A 131 13.90 -21.47 -8.27
N THR A 132 13.95 -21.85 -6.99
CA THR A 132 13.86 -20.91 -5.85
C THR A 132 15.03 -19.92 -5.86
N TYR A 133 16.25 -20.39 -6.15
CA TYR A 133 17.44 -19.53 -6.24
C TYR A 133 17.37 -18.54 -7.41
N ALA A 134 16.81 -18.96 -8.55
CA ALA A 134 16.64 -18.08 -9.70
C ALA A 134 15.63 -16.96 -9.40
N THR A 135 14.51 -17.26 -8.73
CA THR A 135 13.50 -16.28 -8.31
C THR A 135 14.09 -15.24 -7.35
N ILE A 136 14.83 -15.67 -6.31
CA ILE A 136 15.45 -14.75 -5.34
C ILE A 136 16.47 -13.84 -6.02
N ARG A 137 17.31 -14.39 -6.91
CA ARG A 137 18.34 -13.63 -7.62
C ARG A 137 17.73 -12.58 -8.57
N GLY A 138 16.71 -12.95 -9.34
CA GLY A 138 16.04 -12.03 -10.27
C GLY A 138 15.40 -10.85 -9.54
N HIS A 139 14.64 -11.13 -8.48
CA HIS A 139 13.97 -10.09 -7.71
C HIS A 139 14.93 -9.05 -7.11
N ASN A 140 16.07 -9.52 -6.57
CA ASN A 140 17.07 -8.64 -5.97
C ASN A 140 17.80 -7.77 -7.01
N LYS A 141 18.11 -8.32 -8.18
CA LYS A 141 18.84 -7.57 -9.22
C LYS A 141 17.97 -6.46 -9.80
N ASP A 142 16.76 -6.81 -10.24
CA ASP A 142 15.91 -5.90 -11.00
C ASP A 142 15.41 -4.74 -10.13
N SER A 143 15.13 -4.98 -8.85
CA SER A 143 14.63 -3.94 -7.93
C SER A 143 15.73 -2.96 -7.51
N VAL A 144 16.95 -3.44 -7.24
CA VAL A 144 18.05 -2.60 -6.72
C VAL A 144 18.68 -1.73 -7.80
N GLU A 145 18.81 -2.26 -9.03
CA GLU A 145 19.35 -1.49 -10.17
C GLU A 145 18.45 -0.29 -10.50
N LYS A 146 17.13 -0.41 -10.31
CA LYS A 146 16.16 0.65 -10.58
C LYS A 146 16.14 1.76 -9.54
N LEU A 147 16.50 1.46 -8.29
CA LEU A 147 16.65 2.47 -7.23
C LEU A 147 17.92 3.33 -7.41
N HIS A 148 18.90 2.88 -8.20
CA HIS A 148 20.19 3.56 -8.39
C HIS A 148 20.29 4.35 -9.70
N GLN A 149 19.21 4.45 -10.49
CA GLN A 149 19.24 5.28 -11.69
C GLN A 149 18.99 6.75 -11.34
N PRO A 150 19.85 7.69 -11.78
CA PRO A 150 19.60 9.11 -11.61
C PRO A 150 18.34 9.49 -12.40
N GLY A 151 17.41 10.15 -11.71
CA GLY A 151 16.15 10.66 -12.28
C GLY A 151 16.32 11.88 -13.17
#